data_AF-A0AAV5MBD4-F1
#
_entry.id   AF-A0AAV5MBD4-F1
#
_cell.length_a   1.000
_cell.length_b   1.000
_cell.length_c   1.000
_cell.angle_alpha   90.00
_cell.angle_beta   90.00
_cell.angle_gamma   90.00
#
_symmetry.space_group_name_H-M   'P 1'
#
loop_
_entity.id
_entity.type
_entity.pdbx_description
1 polymer ?
#
loop_
_entity_poly.entity_id
_entity_poly.type
_entity_poly.pdbx_seq_one_letter_code
_entity_poly.pdbx_strand_id
1 'polypeptide(L)'
;MVMVMQAVYDKDTFSRDDKMGDAEIDIGPIHEAVNLQLECVPAGTIIKKIQPDGQNCLTQESCIVWSNGKVVQNMIMRLQNVECGELELQLEWINVPSSRGH
;
A
#
# COMPACT_ATOMS: atom_id res chain seq x y z
N MET A 1 5.84 3.23 -13.36
CA MET A 1 5.12 2.36 -12.42
C MET A 1 6.14 1.86 -11.42
N VAL A 2 5.98 2.19 -10.14
CA VAL A 2 6.92 1.75 -9.09
C VAL A 2 6.17 0.73 -8.26
N MET A 3 6.73 -0.48 -8.18
CA MET A 3 6.12 -1.61 -7.49
C MET A 3 6.91 -1.92 -6.24
N VAL A 4 6.22 -2.25 -5.15
CA VAL A 4 6.80 -2.70 -3.89
C VAL A 4 6.37 -4.14 -3.66
N MET A 5 7.34 -5.03 -3.45
CA MET A 5 7.10 -6.43 -3.14
C MET A 5 7.13 -6.65 -1.63
N GLN A 6 6.07 -7.24 -1.08
CA GLN A 6 6.01 -7.73 0.29
C GLN A 6 6.07 -9.24 0.29
N ALA A 7 6.86 -9.84 1.17
CA ALA A 7 6.99 -11.29 1.29
C ALA A 7 6.94 -11.68 2.77
N VAL A 8 6.21 -12.75 3.07
CA VAL A 8 6.05 -13.30 4.43
C VAL A 8 6.92 -14.55 4.56
N TYR A 9 7.56 -14.70 5.71
CA TYR A 9 8.40 -15.84 6.02
C TYR A 9 8.12 -16.34 7.43
N ASP A 10 8.14 -17.66 7.62
CA ASP A 10 8.17 -18.28 8.94
C ASP A 10 9.61 -18.29 9.46
N LYS A 11 9.80 -17.88 10.70
CA LYS A 11 11.14 -17.76 11.28
C LYS A 11 11.53 -19.05 11.97
N ASP A 12 12.58 -19.67 11.47
CA ASP A 12 13.13 -20.90 12.04
C ASP A 12 14.40 -20.65 12.85
N THR A 13 14.56 -21.42 13.94
CA THR A 13 15.72 -21.25 14.84
C THR A 13 16.95 -22.05 14.36
N PHE A 14 16.73 -23.20 13.73
CA PHE A 14 17.80 -24.13 13.33
C PHE A 14 17.78 -24.51 11.84
N SER A 15 16.81 -23.99 11.10
CA SER A 15 16.62 -24.17 9.65
C SER A 15 16.54 -22.80 8.97
N ARG A 16 16.39 -22.81 7.63
CA ARG A 16 16.14 -21.59 6.87
C ARG A 16 14.66 -21.25 6.96
N ASP A 17 14.36 -19.96 7.03
CA ASP A 17 13.00 -19.45 7.02
C ASP A 17 12.22 -19.88 5.76
N ASP A 18 11.02 -20.42 5.97
CA ASP A 18 10.14 -20.88 4.90
C ASP A 18 9.29 -19.73 4.35
N LYS A 19 9.14 -19.66 3.02
CA LYS A 19 8.34 -18.62 2.37
C LYS A 19 6.84 -18.90 2.56
N MET A 20 6.11 -17.94 3.09
CA MET A 20 4.66 -17.99 3.34
C MET A 20 3.85 -17.11 2.38
N GLY A 21 4.40 -16.84 1.19
CA GLY A 21 3.75 -16.07 0.13
C GLY A 21 4.23 -14.64 0.00
N ASP A 22 3.73 -13.97 -1.04
CA ASP A 22 4.13 -12.61 -1.41
C ASP A 22 2.97 -11.81 -2.03
N ALA A 23 3.08 -10.48 -2.03
CA ALA A 23 2.11 -9.61 -2.65
C ALA A 23 2.79 -8.36 -3.24
N GLU A 24 2.32 -7.93 -4.40
CA GLU A 24 2.83 -6.76 -5.10
C GLU A 24 1.92 -5.55 -4.90
N ILE A 25 2.51 -4.39 -4.59
CA ILE A 25 1.83 -3.12 -4.35
C ILE A 25 2.26 -2.11 -5.42
N ASP A 26 1.31 -1.58 -6.17
CA ASP A 26 1.54 -0.40 -7.02
C ASP A 26 1.43 0.87 -6.16
N ILE A 27 2.55 1.59 -6.00
CA ILE A 27 2.57 2.86 -5.25
C ILE A 27 2.34 4.09 -6.14
N GLY A 28 2.22 3.91 -7.46
CA GLY A 28 1.90 5.00 -8.38
C GLY A 28 0.65 5.79 -7.98
N PRO A 29 -0.48 5.12 -7.65
CA PRO A 29 -1.71 5.80 -7.25
C PRO A 29 -1.58 6.70 -6.01
N ILE A 30 -0.88 6.27 -4.96
CA ILE A 30 -0.68 7.10 -3.76
C ILE A 30 0.31 8.23 -4.02
N HIS A 31 1.34 7.99 -4.82
CA HIS A 31 2.28 9.03 -5.25
C HIS A 31 1.59 10.12 -6.07
N GLU A 32 0.70 9.76 -7.00
CA GLU A 32 -0.13 10.73 -7.75
C GLU A 32 -1.01 11.56 -6.81
N ALA A 33 -1.64 10.92 -5.82
CA ALA A 33 -2.51 11.59 -4.86
C ALA A 33 -1.78 12.63 -3.99
N VAL A 34 -0.52 12.38 -3.65
CA VAL A 34 0.32 13.31 -2.88
C VAL A 34 0.65 14.58 -3.66
N ASN A 35 0.76 14.48 -4.99
CA ASN A 35 1.09 15.62 -5.85
C ASN A 35 -0.13 16.53 -6.12
N LEU A 36 -1.31 16.21 -5.58
CA LEU A 36 -2.48 17.06 -5.66
C LEU A 36 -2.41 18.19 -4.62
N GLN A 37 -2.88 19.38 -5.00
CA GLN A 37 -3.01 20.52 -4.07
C GLN A 37 -4.23 20.33 -3.16
N LEU A 38 -4.04 19.66 -2.02
CA LEU A 38 -5.12 19.24 -1.11
C LEU A 38 -5.30 20.14 0.13
N GLU A 39 -4.62 21.29 0.19
CA GLU A 39 -4.56 22.16 1.38
C GLU A 39 -5.93 22.68 1.87
N CYS A 40 -6.93 22.73 0.98
CA CYS A 40 -8.30 23.17 1.29
C CYS A 40 -9.32 22.02 1.33
N VAL A 41 -8.87 20.76 1.30
CA VAL A 41 -9.76 19.59 1.20
C VAL A 41 -10.15 19.13 2.61
N PRO A 42 -11.45 18.85 2.88
CA PRO A 42 -11.89 18.31 4.17
C PRO A 42 -11.23 16.97 4.47
N ALA A 43 -10.88 16.73 5.74
CA ALA A 43 -10.42 15.43 6.20
C ALA A 43 -11.48 14.34 5.93
N GLY A 44 -11.02 13.15 5.56
CA GLY A 44 -11.87 12.03 5.15
C GLY A 44 -12.26 12.04 3.67
N THR A 45 -11.80 13.02 2.89
CA THR A 45 -12.05 13.04 1.44
C THR A 45 -11.36 11.87 0.75
N ILE A 46 -12.13 11.08 0.01
CA ILE A 46 -11.62 10.01 -0.83
C ILE A 46 -11.06 10.63 -2.11
N ILE A 47 -9.76 10.46 -2.33
CA ILE A 47 -9.04 10.96 -3.51
C ILE A 47 -9.19 9.98 -4.67
N LYS A 48 -9.03 8.68 -4.39
CA LYS A 48 -9.06 7.61 -5.39
C LYS A 48 -9.52 6.31 -4.75
N LYS A 49 -10.22 5.49 -5.53
CA LYS A 49 -10.63 4.12 -5.19
C LYS A 49 -9.98 3.15 -6.15
N ILE A 50 -9.45 2.06 -5.64
CA ILE A 50 -8.81 0.99 -6.43
C ILE A 50 -9.58 -0.30 -6.14
N GLN A 51 -10.15 -0.88 -7.20
CA GLN A 51 -10.89 -2.13 -7.08
C GLN A 51 -9.94 -3.33 -7.16
N PRO A 52 -10.26 -4.44 -6.48
CA PRO A 52 -9.69 -5.74 -6.78
C PRO A 52 -9.86 -6.07 -8.26
N ASP A 53 -8.79 -6.53 -8.90
CA ASP A 53 -8.82 -7.03 -10.27
C ASP A 53 -7.84 -8.20 -10.45
N GLY A 54 -7.78 -8.77 -11.66
CA GLY A 54 -6.89 -9.89 -11.95
C GLY A 54 -5.42 -9.52 -12.15
N GLN A 55 -5.04 -8.26 -11.95
CA GLN A 55 -3.68 -7.73 -12.10
C GLN A 55 -3.10 -7.20 -10.79
N ASN A 56 -3.92 -7.02 -9.75
CA ASN A 56 -3.49 -6.60 -8.43
C ASN A 56 -3.77 -7.67 -7.37
N CYS A 57 -3.20 -7.47 -6.18
CA CYS A 57 -3.35 -8.40 -5.06
C CYS A 57 -4.46 -8.01 -4.08
N LEU A 58 -5.30 -7.00 -4.37
CA LEU A 58 -6.32 -6.52 -3.42
C LEU A 58 -7.44 -7.54 -3.26
N THR A 59 -7.95 -7.72 -2.04
CA THR A 59 -9.15 -8.54 -1.77
C THR A 59 -10.42 -7.72 -1.66
N GLN A 60 -10.29 -6.41 -1.42
CA GLN A 60 -11.39 -5.45 -1.32
C GLN A 60 -10.99 -4.08 -1.89
N GLU A 61 -11.97 -3.19 -2.05
CA GLU A 61 -11.71 -1.80 -2.47
C GLU A 61 -10.70 -1.12 -1.53
N SER A 62 -9.62 -0.60 -2.12
CA SER A 62 -8.66 0.26 -1.41
C SER A 62 -8.97 1.72 -1.70
N CYS A 63 -9.08 2.53 -0.65
CA CYS A 63 -9.29 3.96 -0.75
C CYS A 63 -8.02 4.72 -0.39
N ILE A 64 -7.63 5.65 -1.26
CA ILE A 64 -6.65 6.70 -0.94
C ILE A 64 -7.43 7.90 -0.40
N VAL A 65 -7.10 8.32 0.81
CA VAL A 65 -7.87 9.31 1.58
C VAL A 65 -6.96 10.44 2.05
N TRP A 66 -7.47 11.67 1.97
CA TRP A 66 -6.88 12.81 2.65
C TRP A 66 -7.33 12.80 4.12
N SER A 67 -6.41 12.60 5.04
CA SER A 67 -6.70 12.52 6.48
C SER A 67 -5.65 13.29 7.27
N ASN A 68 -6.10 14.27 8.07
CA ASN A 68 -5.26 15.01 9.02
C ASN A 68 -3.96 15.58 8.41
N GLY A 69 -4.05 16.17 7.21
CA GLY A 69 -2.90 16.75 6.52
C GLY A 69 -1.98 15.73 5.84
N LYS A 70 -2.40 14.47 5.73
CA LYS A 70 -1.64 13.38 5.11
C LYS A 70 -2.47 12.62 4.08
N VAL A 71 -1.78 12.01 3.12
CA VAL A 71 -2.37 11.03 2.20
C VAL A 71 -2.14 9.64 2.79
N VAL A 72 -3.23 8.90 3.00
CA VAL A 72 -3.21 7.53 3.53
C VAL A 72 -3.95 6.57 2.60
N GLN A 73 -3.52 5.31 2.57
CA GLN A 73 -4.18 4.26 1.80
C GLN A 73 -4.24 2.97 2.62
N ASN A 74 -5.45 2.46 2.85
CA ASN A 74 -5.65 1.15 3.50
C ASN A 74 -5.80 0.06 2.45
N MET A 75 -5.18 -1.10 2.67
CA MET A 75 -5.18 -2.23 1.74
C MET A 75 -5.31 -3.54 2.51
N ILE A 76 -6.11 -4.46 1.96
CA ILE A 76 -6.06 -5.88 2.31
C ILE A 76 -5.66 -6.63 1.04
N MET A 77 -4.62 -7.44 1.16
CA MET A 77 -3.96 -8.07 0.04
C MET A 77 -3.93 -9.58 0.19
N ARG A 78 -4.29 -10.32 -0.85
CA ARG A 78 -4.16 -11.78 -0.90
C ARG A 78 -2.71 -12.13 -1.21
N LEU A 79 -2.11 -12.95 -0.35
CA LEU A 79 -0.80 -13.52 -0.62
C LEU A 79 -0.88 -14.48 -1.82
N GLN A 80 0.08 -14.33 -2.72
CA GLN A 80 0.32 -15.21 -3.85
C GLN A 80 1.35 -16.28 -3.46
N ASN A 81 1.44 -17.34 -4.26
CA ASN A 81 2.42 -18.42 -4.09
C ASN A 81 2.34 -19.12 -2.73
N VAL A 82 1.16 -19.15 -2.11
CA VAL A 82 0.85 -19.84 -0.85
C VAL A 82 -0.60 -20.33 -0.88
N GLU A 83 -0.94 -21.32 -0.06
CA GLU A 83 -2.30 -21.90 -0.01
C GLU A 83 -3.34 -20.91 0.51
N CYS A 84 -2.98 -20.08 1.49
CA CYS A 84 -3.85 -19.08 2.09
C CYS A 84 -3.05 -17.99 2.80
N GLY A 85 -3.70 -16.85 3.06
CA GLY A 85 -3.13 -15.74 3.81
C GLY A 85 -3.47 -14.39 3.19
N GLU A 86 -3.67 -13.40 4.06
CA GLU A 86 -3.94 -12.03 3.68
C GLU A 86 -3.07 -11.08 4.51
N LEU A 87 -2.65 -9.96 3.92
CA LEU A 87 -1.93 -8.88 4.60
C LEU A 87 -2.84 -7.64 4.65
N GLU A 88 -3.14 -7.18 5.85
CA GLU A 88 -3.77 -5.87 6.07
C GLU A 88 -2.68 -4.85 6.40
N LEU A 89 -2.62 -3.76 5.63
CA LEU A 89 -1.61 -2.73 5.80
C LEU A 89 -2.11 -1.33 5.41
N GLN A 90 -1.45 -0.32 5.94
CA GLN A 90 -1.71 1.08 5.64
C GLN A 90 -0.42 1.75 5.12
N LEU A 91 -0.53 2.45 4.00
CA LEU A 91 0.49 3.37 3.52
C LEU A 91 0.19 4.78 4.03
N GLU A 92 1.20 5.47 4.52
CA GLU A 92 1.16 6.89 4.86
C GLU A 92 2.31 7.60 4.13
N TRP A 93 2.00 8.68 3.41
CA TRP A 93 3.04 9.51 2.80
C TRP A 93 3.60 10.52 3.80
N ILE A 94 4.92 10.51 3.98
CA ILE A 94 5.63 11.42 4.89
C ILE A 94 6.48 12.39 4.08
N ASN A 95 6.22 13.69 4.24
CA ASN A 95 7.06 14.74 3.67
C ASN A 95 8.27 14.98 4.59
N VAL A 96 9.49 14.77 4.06
CA VAL A 96 10.73 15.04 4.80
C VAL A 96 11.22 16.45 4.44
N PRO A 97 11.29 17.41 5.40
CA PRO A 97 11.52 18.83 5.12
C PRO A 97 12.95 19.21 4.63
N SER A 98 13.74 18.25 4.12
CA SER A 98 15.10 18.48 3.60
C SER A 98 15.47 17.67 2.35
N SER A 99 14.59 16.79 1.87
CA SER A 99 14.76 16.15 0.56
C SER A 99 14.28 17.10 -0.52
N ARG A 100 15.21 17.70 -1.26
CA ARG A 100 14.86 18.50 -2.46
C ARG A 100 14.16 17.57 -3.45
N GLY A 101 12.85 17.72 -3.64
CA GLY A 101 12.20 17.31 -4.87
C GLY A 101 12.76 18.17 -5.99
N HIS A 102 13.60 17.59 -6.85
CA HIS A 102 13.89 18.10 -8.19
C HIS A 102 13.20 17.17 -9.18
#